data_AF-A0A946ZNM4-F1
#
_entry.id   AF-A0A946ZNM4-F1
#
_cell.length_a   1.000
_cell.length_b   1.000
_cell.length_c   1.000
_cell.angle_alpha   90.00
_cell.angle_beta   90.00
_cell.angle_gamma   90.00
#
_symmetry.space_group_name_H-M   'P 1'
#
loop_
_entity.id
_entity.type
_entity.pdbx_description
1 polymer ?
#
loop_
_entity_poly.entity_id
_entity_poly.type
_entity_poly.pdbx_seq_one_letter_code
_entity_poly.pdbx_strand_id
1 'polypeptide(L)' 'MEEIYTRPATHCELISTPKETVDFLMAYSKSLNIQKVKGMIIENNLN' A
#
# COMPACT_ATOMS: atom_id res chain seq x y z
N MET A 1 -15.69 -16.90 14.11
CA MET A 1 -14.71 -15.84 13.83
C MET A 1 -15.39 -14.90 12.87
N GLU A 2 -15.67 -13.67 13.29
CA GLU A 2 -16.32 -12.70 12.42
C GLU A 2 -15.41 -12.44 11.21
N GLU A 3 -15.98 -12.52 10.01
CA GLU A 3 -15.32 -12.16 8.75
C GLU A 3 -15.21 -10.63 8.67
N ILE A 4 -14.38 -10.08 9.54
CA ILE A 4 -14.02 -8.68 9.50
C ILE A 4 -13.09 -8.54 8.28
N TYR A 5 -13.25 -7.48 7.49
CA TYR A 5 -12.33 -6.91 6.49
C TYR A 5 -12.61 -7.11 4.99
N THR A 6 -13.47 -8.01 4.54
CA THR A 6 -13.83 -8.03 3.10
C THR A 6 -15.03 -7.12 2.82
N ARG A 7 -14.83 -5.81 2.95
CA ARG A 7 -15.70 -4.82 2.29
C ARG A 7 -15.36 -4.80 0.80
N PRO A 8 -16.34 -4.72 -0.11
CA PRO A 8 -16.10 -4.61 -1.54
C PRO A 8 -15.29 -3.32 -1.80
N ALA A 9 -14.08 -3.48 -2.37
CA ALA A 9 -13.19 -2.38 -2.71
C ALA A 9 -13.73 -1.61 -3.92
N THR A 10 -14.77 -0.81 -3.71
CA THR A 10 -15.32 0.08 -4.73
C THR A 10 -14.54 1.38 -4.74
N HIS A 11 -13.31 1.36 -5.25
CA HIS A 11 -12.42 2.52 -5.53
C HIS A 11 -11.27 2.68 -4.53
N CYS A 12 -10.04 2.48 -5.02
CA CYS A 12 -8.84 3.03 -4.39
C CYS A 12 -8.89 4.54 -4.56
N GLU A 13 -8.98 5.29 -3.47
CA GLU A 13 -8.92 6.75 -3.49
C GLU A 13 -7.46 7.20 -3.49
N LEU A 14 -7.12 8.12 -4.38
CA LEU A 14 -5.82 8.79 -4.36
C LEU A 14 -5.80 9.77 -3.18
N ILE A 15 -4.88 9.56 -2.24
CA ILE A 15 -4.73 10.42 -1.06
C ILE A 15 -3.37 11.12 -1.10
N SER A 16 -3.36 12.41 -0.74
CA SER A 16 -2.12 13.15 -0.52
C SER A 16 -1.59 12.89 0.88
N THR A 17 -0.30 12.59 1.00
CA THR A 17 0.37 12.29 2.27
C THR A 17 1.75 12.96 2.30
N PRO A 18 2.31 13.27 3.48
CA PRO A 18 3.66 13.82 3.58
C PRO A 18 4.71 12.91 2.93
N LYS A 19 5.72 13.53 2.29
CA LYS A 19 6.82 12.81 1.63
C LYS A 19 7.54 11.83 2.57
N GLU A 20 7.73 12.23 3.82
CA GLU A 20 8.39 11.39 4.85
C GLU A 20 7.66 10.06 5.05
N THR A 21 6.33 10.06 5.00
CA THR A 21 5.52 8.85 5.13
C THR A 21 5.64 7.95 3.90
N VAL A 22 5.65 8.54 2.70
CA VAL A 22 5.91 7.79 1.46
C VAL A 22 7.28 7.12 1.51
N ASP A 23 8.31 7.88 1.88
CA ASP A 23 9.69 7.40 1.95
C ASP A 23 9.83 6.29 3.01
N PHE A 24 9.16 6.42 4.16
CA PHE A 24 9.09 5.38 5.18
C PHE A 24 8.45 4.09 4.66
N LEU A 25 7.26 4.19 4.04
CA LEU A 25 6.54 3.03 3.52
C LEU A 25 7.34 2.33 2.41
N MET A 26 8.03 3.10 1.58
CA MET A 26 8.95 2.58 0.56
C MET A 26 10.08 1.78 1.19
N ALA A 27 10.80 2.36 2.15
CA ALA A 27 11.91 1.70 2.84
C ALA A 27 11.45 0.45 3.60
N TYR A 28 10.29 0.52 4.25
CA TYR A 28 9.70 -0.59 4.99
C TYR A 28 9.30 -1.74 4.07
N SER A 29 8.70 -1.45 2.91
CA SER A 29 8.39 -2.50 1.93
C SER A 29 9.64 -3.22 1.42
N LYS A 30 10.73 -2.47 1.20
CA LYS A 30 12.03 -3.02 0.78
C LYS A 30 12.67 -3.89 1.87
N SER A 31 12.60 -3.49 3.13
CA SER A 31 13.14 -4.31 4.24
C SER A 31 12.38 -5.62 4.41
N LEU A 32 11.08 -5.64 4.11
CA LEU A 32 10.26 -6.86 4.08
C LEU A 32 10.43 -7.69 2.80
N ASN A 33 11.19 -7.20 1.82
CA ASN A 33 11.32 -7.78 0.47
C ASN A 33 9.95 -7.95 -0.23
N ILE A 34 9.00 -7.06 0.08
CA ILE A 34 7.67 -7.03 -0.52
C ILE A 34 7.67 -5.94 -1.57
N GLN A 35 7.83 -6.33 -2.83
CA GLN A 35 7.81 -5.39 -3.96
C GLN A 35 6.48 -5.42 -4.72
N LYS A 36 5.71 -6.50 -4.54
CA LYS A 36 4.46 -6.76 -5.25
C LYS A 36 3.43 -7.42 -4.34
N VAL A 37 2.23 -6.87 -4.30
CA VAL A 37 1.09 -7.43 -3.56
C VAL A 37 -0.11 -7.50 -4.49
N LYS A 38 -0.70 -8.70 -4.64
CA LYS A 38 -1.91 -8.91 -5.45
C LYS A 38 -1.86 -8.30 -6.87
N GLY A 39 -0.68 -8.35 -7.52
CA GLY A 39 -0.49 -7.78 -8.85
C GLY A 39 -0.02 -6.32 -8.87
N MET A 40 -0.12 -5.59 -7.76
CA MET A 40 0.26 -4.18 -7.65
C MET A 40 1.71 -4.02 -7.20
N ILE A 41 2.45 -3.13 -7.88
CA ILE A 41 3.84 -2.77 -7.53
C ILE A 41 3.80 -1.60 -6.55
N ILE A 42 4.40 -1.77 -5.37
CA ILE A 42 4.36 -0.76 -4.31
C ILE A 42 5.01 0.56 -4.78
N GLU A 43 6.13 0.46 -5.49
CA GLU A 43 6.84 1.63 -6.03
C GLU A 43 5.95 2.51 -6.92
N ASN A 44 5.08 1.90 -7.75
CA ASN A 44 4.20 2.64 -8.66
C ASN A 44 2.99 3.27 -7.96
N ASN A 45 2.63 2.81 -6.76
CA ASN A 45 1.44 3.24 -6.04
C ASN A 45 1.75 4.22 -4.89
N LEU A 46 3.01 4.33 -4.49
CA LEU A 46 3.50 5.30 -3.50
C LEU A 46 4.16 6.53 -4.14
N ASN A 47 4.29 6.55 -5.47
CA ASN A 47 4.94 7.63 -6.22
C ASN A 47 4.05 8.88 -6.34
#